data_AF-A0A197SKM7-F1
#
_entry.id   AF-A0A197SKM7-F1
#
_cell.length_a   1.000
_cell.length_b   1.000
_cell.length_c   1.000
_cell.angle_alpha   90.00
_cell.angle_beta   90.00
_cell.angle_gamma   90.00
#
_symmetry.space_group_name_H-M   'P 1'
#
loop_
_entity.id
_entity.type
_entity.pdbx_description
1 polymer ?
#
loop_
_entity_poly.entity_id
_entity_poly.type
_entity_poly.pdbx_seq_one_letter_code
_entity_poly.pdbx_strand_id
1 'polypeptide(L)' 'MTLEHCRELLRVERGNPDPEELAALAALFFAHFSAMEARAEAARVMIPRQRRSASWRRTDRATGFDGPRTWRAGGPVLA' A
#
# COMPACT_ATOMS: atom_id res chain seq x y z
N MET A 1 -21.54 7.59 2.63
CA MET A 1 -20.70 7.41 1.43
C MET A 1 -21.64 6.96 0.32
N THR A 2 -21.96 7.82 -0.65
CA THR A 2 -22.88 7.45 -1.73
C THR A 2 -22.14 6.69 -2.83
N LEU A 3 -22.86 5.89 -3.62
CA LEU A 3 -22.29 5.07 -4.69
C LEU A 3 -21.54 5.91 -5.74
N GLU A 4 -22.10 7.07 -6.09
CA GLU A 4 -21.48 8.03 -7.01
C GLU A 4 -20.10 8.51 -6.52
N HIS A 5 -19.96 8.82 -5.22
CA HIS A 5 -18.68 9.24 -4.65
C HIS A 5 -17.62 8.14 -4.72
N CYS A 6 -18.01 6.85 -4.72
CA CYS A 6 -17.03 5.77 -4.76
C CYS A 6 -16.30 5.71 -6.12
N ARG A 7 -16.94 6.14 -7.21
CA ARG A 7 -16.32 6.22 -8.54
C ARG A 7 -15.34 7.39 -8.71
N GLU A 8 -15.52 8.46 -7.94
CA GLU A 8 -14.56 9.57 -7.90
C GLU A 8 -13.30 9.19 -7.09
N LEU A 9 -13.45 8.29 -6.11
CA LEU A 9 -12.37 7.82 -5.24
C LEU A 9 -11.53 6.69 -5.86
N LEU A 10 -12.12 5.84 -6.70
CA LEU A 10 -11.50 4.63 -7.23
C LEU A 10 -11.55 4.58 -8.75
N ARG A 11 -10.36 4.54 -9.39
CA ARG A 11 -10.24 4.30 -10.83
C ARG A 11 -10.25 2.80 -11.11
N VAL A 12 -11.18 2.36 -11.95
CA VAL A 12 -11.29 0.97 -12.40
C VAL A 12 -10.52 0.81 -13.72
N GLU A 13 -9.41 0.07 -13.70
CA GLU A 13 -8.62 -0.21 -14.92
C GLU A 13 -9.20 -1.36 -15.75
N ARG A 14 -9.87 -2.32 -15.10
CA ARG A 14 -10.43 -3.52 -15.73
C ARG A 14 -11.69 -3.98 -15.00
N GLY A 15 -12.66 -4.48 -15.77
CA GLY A 15 -13.95 -4.95 -15.27
C GLY A 15 -14.98 -3.83 -15.12
N ASN A 16 -16.18 -4.22 -14.69
CA ASN A 16 -17.27 -3.30 -14.38
C ASN A 16 -17.90 -3.74 -13.05
N PRO A 17 -17.26 -3.41 -11.91
CA PRO A 17 -17.74 -3.81 -10.60
C PRO A 17 -19.07 -3.14 -10.30
N ASP A 18 -19.91 -3.86 -9.56
CA ASP A 18 -21.18 -3.33 -9.12
C ASP A 18 -20.96 -2.20 -8.09
N PRO A 19 -21.92 -1.26 -7.96
CA PRO A 19 -21.78 -0.15 -7.04
C PRO A 19 -21.49 -0.58 -5.60
N GLU A 20 -22.12 -1.66 -5.14
CA GLU A 20 -21.94 -2.25 -3.81
C GLU A 20 -20.51 -2.73 -3.58
N GLU A 21 -19.87 -3.32 -4.60
CA GLU A 21 -18.49 -3.79 -4.52
C GLU A 21 -17.52 -2.61 -4.39
N LEU A 22 -17.74 -1.53 -5.14
CA LEU A 22 -16.96 -0.29 -5.02
C LEU A 22 -17.11 0.34 -3.64
N ALA A 23 -18.32 0.37 -3.09
CA ALA A 23 -18.56 0.89 -1.75
C ALA A 23 -17.88 0.04 -0.67
N ALA A 24 -17.90 -1.28 -0.79
CA ALA A 24 -17.22 -2.19 0.13
C ALA A 24 -15.70 -1.97 0.13
N LEU A 25 -15.09 -1.84 -1.06
CA LEU A 25 -13.67 -1.53 -1.20
C LEU A 25 -13.30 -0.17 -0.60
N ALA A 26 -14.10 0.86 -0.89
CA ALA A 26 -13.89 2.19 -0.32
C ALA A 26 -13.97 2.18 1.22
N ALA A 27 -14.93 1.46 1.79
CA ALA A 27 -15.08 1.32 3.24
C ALA A 27 -13.88 0.59 3.87
N LEU A 28 -13.41 -0.48 3.22
CA LEU A 28 -12.22 -1.21 3.67
C LEU A 28 -10.98 -0.33 3.65
N PHE A 29 -10.76 0.42 2.57
CA PHE A 29 -9.63 1.36 2.49
C PHE A 29 -9.71 2.43 3.55
N PHE A 30 -10.89 3.02 3.77
CA PHE A 30 -11.06 4.01 4.82
C PHE A 30 -10.67 3.44 6.20
N ALA A 31 -11.23 2.27 6.56
CA ALA A 31 -10.90 1.60 7.82
C ALA A 31 -9.39 1.27 7.93
N HIS A 32 -8.78 0.80 6.85
CA HIS A 32 -7.37 0.45 6.82
C HIS A 32 -6.47 1.68 6.99
N PHE A 33 -6.74 2.74 6.25
CA PHE A 33 -5.95 3.98 6.32
C PHE A 33 -6.12 4.67 7.67
N SER A 34 -7.33 4.74 8.22
CA SER A 34 -7.55 5.26 9.58
C SER A 34 -6.78 4.47 10.63
N ALA A 35 -6.75 3.13 10.53
CA ALA A 35 -5.97 2.29 11.43
C ALA A 35 -4.45 2.51 11.28
N MET A 36 -3.96 2.69 10.05
CA MET A 36 -2.56 3.02 9.78
C MET A 36 -2.17 4.39 10.37
N GLU A 37 -3.04 5.38 10.23
CA GLU A 37 -2.83 6.72 10.78
C GLU A 37 -2.79 6.70 12.31
N ALA A 38 -3.73 6.01 12.96
CA ALA A 38 -3.74 5.84 14.41
C ALA A 38 -2.45 5.17 14.92
N ARG A 39 -1.97 4.14 14.22
CA ARG A 39 -0.67 3.49 14.54
C ARG A 39 0.52 4.42 14.31
N ALA A 40 0.48 5.23 13.25
CA ALA A 40 1.52 6.20 12.96
C ALA A 40 1.57 7.28 14.05
N GLU A 41 0.42 7.75 14.53
CA GLU A 41 0.33 8.74 15.61
C GLU A 41 0.82 8.18 16.93
N ALA A 42 0.39 6.98 17.33
CA ALA A 42 0.91 6.30 18.52
C ALA A 42 2.43 6.12 18.46
N ALA A 43 2.98 5.82 17.29
CA ALA A 43 4.42 5.68 17.10
C ALA A 43 5.18 7.03 17.11
N ARG A 44 4.52 8.15 16.81
CA ARG A 44 5.12 9.51 16.93
C ARG A 44 5.26 9.94 18.38
N VAL A 45 4.35 9.53 19.26
CA VAL A 45 4.40 9.83 20.70
C VAL A 45 5.52 9.08 21.41
N MET A 46 5.88 7.88 20.94
CA MET A 46 6.82 6.97 21.62
C MET A 46 8.30 7.15 21.21
N ILE A 47 8.63 7.88 20.13
CA ILE A 47 10.01 7.97 19.62
C ILE A 47 10.32 9.40 19.14
N PRO A 48 11.39 10.08 19.64
CA PRO A 48 11.85 11.33 19.07
C PRO A 48 12.10 11.15 17.58
N ARG A 49 11.51 12.04 16.78
CA ARG A 49 11.42 12.10 15.31
C ARG A 49 12.68 11.64 14.55
N GLN A 50 12.99 10.35 14.59
CA GLN A 50 13.93 9.72 13.69
C GLN A 50 13.23 9.72 12.36
N ARG A 51 13.69 10.58 11.44
CA ARG A 51 13.09 10.76 10.11
C ARG A 51 12.85 9.37 9.52
N ARG A 52 11.58 8.95 9.47
CA ARG A 52 11.17 7.71 8.81
C ARG A 52 11.50 7.88 7.34
N SER A 53 12.70 7.45 6.94
CA SER A 53 13.04 7.29 5.54
C SER A 53 11.97 6.38 4.95
N ALA A 54 11.26 6.87 3.94
CA ALA A 54 10.28 6.10 3.21
C ALA A 54 10.91 4.73 2.86
N SER A 55 10.31 3.62 3.33
CA SER A 55 10.85 2.26 3.18
C SER A 55 10.82 1.74 1.75
N TRP A 56 10.47 2.61 0.80
CA TRP A 56 10.52 2.37 -0.62
C TRP A 56 11.97 2.13 -0.99
N ARG A 57 12.35 0.84 -1.04
CA ARG A 57 13.61 0.46 -1.65
C ARG A 57 13.50 0.88 -3.11
N ARG A 58 14.41 1.74 -3.56
CA ARG A 58 14.55 1.99 -4.99
C ARG A 58 14.75 0.64 -5.67
N THR A 59 13.86 0.31 -6.60
CA THR A 59 13.90 -0.93 -7.37
C THR A 59 15.24 -1.06 -8.13
N ASP A 60 15.90 0.07 -8.45
CA ASP A 60 17.22 0.07 -9.13
C ASP A 60 18.38 -0.48 -8.29
N ARG A 61 18.20 -0.67 -6.97
CA ARG A 61 19.22 -1.24 -6.08
C ARG A 61 18.95 -2.68 -5.67
N ALA A 62 17.88 -3.30 -6.17
CA ALA A 62 17.79 -4.75 -6.10
C ALA A 62 18.89 -5.31 -7.03
N THR A 63 19.65 -6.29 -6.57
CA THR A 63 20.51 -7.09 -7.46
C THR A 63 19.67 -7.53 -8.65
N GLY A 64 20.23 -7.48 -9.85
CA GLY A 64 19.45 -7.69 -11.07
C GLY A 64 18.93 -9.12 -11.23
N PHE A 65 18.59 -9.45 -12.46
CA PHE A 65 18.19 -10.79 -12.90
C PHE A 65 19.00 -11.93 -12.23
N ASP A 66 18.29 -12.79 -11.48
CA ASP A 66 18.86 -13.93 -10.74
C ASP A 66 18.61 -15.28 -11.47
N GLY A 67 18.04 -15.23 -12.68
CA GLY A 67 17.87 -16.38 -13.55
C GLY A 67 16.57 -16.38 -14.36
N PRO A 68 16.50 -17.20 -15.43
CA PRO A 68 15.43 -17.15 -16.44
C PRO A 68 14.04 -17.60 -15.94
N ARG A 69 13.93 -18.16 -14.73
CA ARG A 69 12.66 -18.59 -14.13
C ARG A 69 12.20 -17.71 -12.98
N THR A 70 12.90 -16.60 -12.70
CA THR A 70 12.51 -15.67 -11.65
C THR A 70 12.32 -14.27 -12.25
N TRP A 71 11.23 -13.62 -11.87
CA TRP A 71 10.96 -12.21 -12.21
C TRP A 71 11.26 -11.28 -11.02
N ARG A 72 11.68 -11.84 -9.89
CA ARG A 72 12.15 -11.13 -8.69
C ARG A 72 13.55 -11.63 -8.36
N ALA A 73 14.47 -10.71 -8.20
CA ALA A 73 15.81 -11.00 -7.70
C ALA A 73 15.76 -11.30 -6.20
N GLY A 74 16.56 -12.25 -5.75
CA GLY A 74 16.64 -12.68 -4.36
C GLY A 74 16.70 -11.51 -3.37
N GLY A 75 15.82 -11.55 -2.36
CA GLY A 75 15.92 -10.66 -1.20
C GLY A 75 17.23 -10.92 -0.44
N PRO A 76 17.62 -10.00 0.47
CA PRO A 76 18.91 -10.11 1.16
C PRO A 76 19.00 -11.46 1.90
N VAL A 77 20.08 -12.20 1.65
CA VAL A 77 20.50 -13.32 2.49
C VAL A 77 20.86 -12.71 3.84
N LEU A 78 20.06 -13.01 4.86
CA LEU A 78 20.41 -12.69 6.24
C LEU A 78 21.54 -13.65 6.64
N ALA A 79 22.72 -13.10 6.90
CA ALA A 79 23.81 -13.77 7.62
C ALA A 79 23.59 -13.64 9.13
#